data_AF-A0A3T3SM90-F1
#
_entry.id   AF-A0A3T3SM90-F1
#
_cell.length_a   1.000
_cell.length_b   1.000
_cell.length_c   1.000
_cell.angle_alpha   90.00
_cell.angle_beta   90.00
_cell.angle_gamma   90.00
#
_symmetry.space_group_name_H-M   'P 1'
#
loop_
_entity.id
_entity.type
_entity.pdbx_description
1 polymer ?
#
loop_
_entity_poly.entity_id
_entity_poly.type
_entity_poly.pdbx_seq_one_letter_code
_entity_poly.pdbx_strand_id
1 'polypeptide(L)'
;MAVTLTPHQRALLQLLPDGLAWDKRPSSVLAALCLGLSHSTERVSWIGNQMLAERFPDSSRLLLEDWERYLGLPECDMTGATIQERQRYAGNKYRMKPSLNREFYIRFAAEFGYEIDIQPSPESQWISIVTVKTAVGYRHMNVLDDILTPLRIYDASALECILNRYKPAWQTFLYLYENSHEETE
;
A
#
# COMPACT_ATOMS: atom_id res chain seq x y z
N MET A 1 26.58 -4.35 39.73
CA MET A 1 26.08 -4.53 38.34
C MET A 1 27.12 -3.98 37.39
N ALA A 2 27.57 -4.75 36.39
CA ALA A 2 28.51 -4.24 35.40
C ALA A 2 27.78 -3.26 34.47
N VAL A 3 28.24 -2.02 34.38
CA VAL A 3 27.68 -1.01 33.47
C VAL A 3 28.18 -1.33 32.06
N THR A 4 27.27 -1.70 31.16
CA THR A 4 27.56 -1.99 29.75
C THR A 4 27.36 -0.74 28.90
N LEU A 5 28.42 -0.34 28.17
CA LEU A 5 28.36 0.80 27.24
C LEU A 5 27.60 0.42 25.96
N THR A 6 26.74 1.32 25.47
CA THR A 6 26.07 1.14 24.17
C THR A 6 27.10 1.17 23.02
N PRO A 7 26.80 0.60 21.85
CA PRO A 7 27.72 0.62 20.71
C PRO A 7 28.13 2.04 20.31
N HIS A 8 27.19 2.97 20.25
CA HIS A 8 27.43 4.37 19.87
C HIS A 8 28.21 5.14 20.94
N GLN A 9 27.91 4.93 22.23
CA GLN A 9 28.69 5.51 23.32
C GLN A 9 30.14 5.03 23.29
N ARG A 10 30.36 3.73 23.07
CA ARG A 10 31.69 3.13 22.96
C ARG A 10 32.47 3.71 21.78
N ALA A 11 31.84 3.78 20.61
CA ALA A 11 32.45 4.38 19.42
C ALA A 11 32.87 5.83 19.68
N LEU A 12 32.00 6.64 20.32
CA LEU A 12 32.32 8.02 20.67
C LEU A 12 33.51 8.12 21.64
N LEU A 13 33.53 7.30 22.70
CA LEU A 13 34.64 7.26 23.65
C LEU A 13 35.97 6.81 23.01
N GLN A 14 35.92 5.93 22.01
CA GLN A 14 37.10 5.49 21.25
C GLN A 14 37.65 6.59 20.33
N LEU A 15 36.82 7.51 19.86
CA LEU A 15 37.24 8.64 19.02
C LEU A 15 37.88 9.79 19.83
N LEU A 16 37.73 9.79 21.15
CA LEU A 16 38.42 10.76 22.02
C LEU A 16 39.90 10.39 22.15
N PRO A 17 40.81 11.39 22.33
CA PRO A 17 42.21 11.12 22.60
C PRO A 17 42.42 10.25 23.85
N ASP A 18 43.58 9.61 23.94
CA ASP A 18 43.98 8.90 25.15
C ASP A 18 44.70 9.85 26.13
N GLY A 19 44.54 9.59 27.43
CA GLY A 19 45.22 10.36 28.48
C GLY A 19 44.35 10.57 29.72
N LEU A 20 44.97 11.11 30.79
CA LEU A 20 44.33 11.30 32.10
C LEU A 20 43.13 12.25 32.07
N ALA A 21 43.10 13.20 31.13
CA ALA A 21 41.98 14.12 30.94
C ALA A 21 40.72 13.42 30.37
N TRP A 22 40.89 12.26 29.72
CA TRP A 22 39.83 11.54 29.02
C TRP A 22 39.49 10.23 29.76
N ASP A 23 38.88 10.34 30.94
CA ASP A 23 38.47 9.18 31.72
C ASP A 23 37.34 8.40 31.02
N LYS A 24 37.71 7.36 30.27
CA LYS A 24 36.78 6.52 29.50
C LYS A 24 36.13 5.40 30.32
N ARG A 25 36.34 5.34 31.65
CA ARG A 25 35.72 4.31 32.50
C ARG A 25 34.19 4.45 32.47
N PRO A 26 33.41 3.33 32.46
CA PRO A 26 31.95 3.41 32.37
C PRO A 26 31.25 4.21 33.47
N SER A 27 31.90 4.36 34.63
CA SER A 27 31.38 5.12 35.78
C SER A 27 31.79 6.60 35.79
N SER A 28 32.51 7.10 34.77
CA SER A 28 32.98 8.49 34.74
C SER A 28 31.88 9.46 34.29
N VAL A 29 32.01 10.74 34.69
CA VAL A 29 31.11 11.81 34.21
C VAL A 29 31.24 12.01 32.70
N LEU A 30 32.45 11.84 32.14
CA LEU A 30 32.68 11.91 30.70
C LEU A 30 31.93 10.80 29.97
N ALA A 31 31.97 9.56 30.47
CA ALA A 31 31.22 8.45 29.88
C ALA A 31 29.70 8.72 29.92
N ALA A 32 29.18 9.31 31.00
CA ALA A 32 27.78 9.72 31.10
C ALA A 32 27.41 10.84 30.10
N LEU A 33 28.28 11.83 29.90
CA LEU A 33 28.10 12.85 28.87
C LEU A 33 28.10 12.23 27.47
N CYS A 34 29.06 11.34 27.18
CA CYS A 34 29.12 10.63 25.90
C CYS A 34 27.89 9.75 25.65
N LEU A 35 27.27 9.19 26.70
CA LEU A 35 26.01 8.46 26.56
C LEU A 35 24.91 9.39 26.03
N GLY A 36 24.73 10.55 26.69
CA GLY A 36 23.74 11.55 26.28
C GLY A 36 23.94 12.01 24.83
N LEU A 37 25.18 12.28 24.44
CA LEU A 37 25.52 12.68 23.06
C LEU A 37 25.29 11.55 22.04
N SER A 38 25.51 10.29 22.45
CA SER A 38 25.41 9.12 21.55
C SER A 38 23.99 8.81 21.09
N HIS A 39 22.95 9.25 21.80
CA HIS A 39 21.56 9.04 21.36
C HIS A 39 21.26 9.69 20.01
N SER A 40 21.89 10.84 19.71
CA SER A 40 21.70 11.51 18.42
C SER A 40 22.26 10.66 17.27
N THR A 41 23.44 10.07 17.45
CA THR A 41 24.11 9.25 16.43
C THR A 41 23.48 7.87 16.29
N GLU A 42 22.99 7.30 17.38
CA GLU A 42 22.18 6.08 17.38
C GLU A 42 20.90 6.27 16.55
N ARG A 43 20.17 7.37 16.77
CA ARG A 43 18.96 7.68 15.98
C ARG A 43 19.29 7.85 14.51
N VAL A 44 20.34 8.59 14.15
CA VAL A 44 20.76 8.78 12.76
C VAL A 44 21.16 7.45 12.12
N SER A 45 21.93 6.62 12.83
CA SER A 45 22.33 5.29 12.34
C SER A 45 21.14 4.38 12.13
N TRP A 46 20.17 4.38 13.06
CA TRP A 46 18.94 3.62 12.92
C TRP A 46 18.14 4.07 11.70
N ILE A 47 17.91 5.37 11.52
CA ILE A 47 17.20 5.91 10.35
C ILE A 47 17.94 5.54 9.06
N GLY A 48 19.27 5.68 9.03
CA GLY A 48 20.09 5.32 7.87
C GLY A 48 19.93 3.84 7.48
N ASN A 49 19.83 2.94 8.46
CA ASN A 49 19.54 1.53 8.21
C ASN A 49 18.09 1.32 7.75
N GLN A 50 17.12 2.01 8.35
CA GLN A 50 15.71 1.93 7.91
C GLN A 50 15.53 2.39 6.47
N MET A 51 16.27 3.41 6.00
CA MET A 51 16.19 3.90 4.62
C MET A 51 16.43 2.81 3.56
N LEU A 52 17.15 1.73 3.90
CA LEU A 52 17.30 0.59 3.00
C LEU A 52 15.98 -0.16 2.79
N ALA A 53 15.17 -0.30 3.84
CA ALA A 53 13.82 -0.87 3.77
C ALA A 53 12.82 0.11 3.14
N GLU A 54 13.04 1.43 3.26
CA GLU A 54 12.19 2.44 2.63
C GLU A 54 12.31 2.49 1.09
N ARG A 55 13.32 1.82 0.52
CA ARG A 55 13.55 1.76 -0.93
C ARG A 55 12.39 1.13 -1.69
N PHE A 56 11.65 0.21 -1.08
CA PHE A 56 10.55 -0.47 -1.74
C PHE A 56 9.23 -0.16 -1.02
N PRO A 57 8.14 0.09 -1.76
CA PRO A 57 6.87 0.50 -1.18
C PRO A 57 6.22 -0.57 -0.28
N ASP A 58 6.51 -1.85 -0.52
CA ASP A 58 6.00 -2.96 0.29
C ASP A 58 6.69 -3.12 1.65
N SER A 59 7.86 -2.52 1.85
CA SER A 59 8.55 -2.47 3.14
C SER A 59 8.63 -1.08 3.75
N SER A 60 8.27 -0.03 2.99
CA SER A 60 8.35 1.37 3.41
C SER A 60 7.36 1.71 4.52
N ARG A 61 7.81 2.42 5.55
CA ARG A 61 6.99 2.91 6.66
C ARG A 61 7.06 4.43 6.77
N LEU A 62 8.28 4.97 6.72
CA LEU A 62 8.53 6.41 6.82
C LEU A 62 8.17 7.13 5.52
N LEU A 63 8.45 6.50 4.37
CA LEU A 63 8.22 7.08 3.04
C LEU A 63 6.95 6.56 2.35
N LEU A 64 6.09 5.84 3.09
CA LEU A 64 4.92 5.18 2.50
C LEU A 64 3.97 6.19 1.84
N GLU A 65 3.75 7.34 2.49
CA GLU A 65 2.91 8.42 1.94
C GLU A 65 3.50 9.03 0.66
N ASP A 66 4.83 9.17 0.58
CA ASP A 66 5.50 9.65 -0.63
C ASP A 66 5.40 8.64 -1.77
N TRP A 67 5.51 7.35 -1.46
CA TRP A 67 5.28 6.26 -2.41
C TRP A 67 3.85 6.24 -2.93
N GLU A 68 2.86 6.39 -2.04
CA GLU A 68 1.45 6.45 -2.43
C GLU A 68 1.16 7.64 -3.31
N ARG A 69 1.71 8.83 -2.97
CA ARG A 69 1.59 10.01 -3.83
C ARG A 69 2.22 9.78 -5.21
N TYR A 70 3.41 9.18 -5.26
CA TYR A 70 4.09 8.86 -6.52
C TYR A 70 3.29 7.86 -7.37
N LEU A 71 2.70 6.85 -6.72
CA LEU A 71 1.90 5.83 -7.38
C LEU A 71 0.44 6.27 -7.62
N GLY A 72 0.02 7.43 -7.13
CA GLY A 72 -1.37 7.89 -7.21
C GLY A 72 -2.34 6.97 -6.47
N LEU A 73 -2.04 6.64 -5.21
CA LEU A 73 -2.88 5.89 -4.28
C LEU A 73 -3.42 6.82 -3.16
N PRO A 74 -4.54 6.47 -2.50
CA PRO A 74 -5.43 5.35 -2.82
C PRO A 74 -6.22 5.59 -4.11
N GLU A 75 -6.60 4.51 -4.78
CA GLU A 75 -7.54 4.57 -5.91
C GLU A 75 -8.91 4.05 -5.47
N CYS A 76 -9.97 4.46 -6.17
CA CYS A 76 -11.31 3.89 -6.01
C CYS A 76 -11.89 3.99 -4.60
N ASP A 77 -11.60 5.08 -3.89
CA ASP A 77 -12.05 5.34 -2.51
C ASP A 77 -11.79 4.19 -1.53
N MET A 78 -10.74 3.39 -1.78
CA MET A 78 -10.21 2.39 -0.85
C MET A 78 -9.56 3.09 0.36
N THR A 79 -10.40 3.61 1.25
CA THR A 79 -10.01 4.30 2.48
C THR A 79 -10.11 3.36 3.69
N GLY A 80 -9.40 3.69 4.78
CA GLY A 80 -9.43 2.88 6.01
C GLY A 80 -8.51 1.64 6.02
N ALA A 81 -7.65 1.47 5.01
CA ALA A 81 -6.68 0.38 4.97
C ALA A 81 -5.58 0.53 6.05
N THR A 82 -5.18 -0.61 6.62
CA THR A 82 -4.03 -0.71 7.54
C THR A 82 -2.71 -0.37 6.83
N ILE A 83 -1.65 -0.08 7.59
CA ILE A 83 -0.31 0.18 7.02
C ILE A 83 0.16 -1.01 6.18
N GLN A 84 -0.07 -2.23 6.62
CA GLN A 84 0.31 -3.45 5.92
C GLN A 84 -0.44 -3.61 4.59
N GLU A 85 -1.73 -3.28 4.57
CA GLU A 85 -2.52 -3.31 3.34
C GLU A 85 -2.07 -2.22 2.36
N ARG A 86 -1.82 -1.01 2.85
CA ARG A 86 -1.26 0.11 2.06
C ARG A 86 0.08 -0.24 1.42
N GLN A 87 0.99 -0.83 2.18
CA GLN A 87 2.26 -1.37 1.68
C GLN A 87 2.03 -2.41 0.57
N ARG A 88 1.08 -3.33 0.77
CA ARG A 88 0.73 -4.34 -0.23
C ARG A 88 0.19 -3.71 -1.51
N TYR A 89 -0.72 -2.74 -1.41
CA TYR A 89 -1.27 -2.03 -2.56
C TYR A 89 -0.20 -1.26 -3.33
N ALA A 90 0.65 -0.51 -2.62
CA ALA A 90 1.76 0.22 -3.21
C ALA A 90 2.78 -0.73 -3.87
N GLY A 91 3.13 -1.84 -3.21
CA GLY A 91 3.97 -2.90 -3.77
C GLY A 91 3.41 -3.54 -5.03
N ASN A 92 2.12 -3.88 -5.02
CA ASN A 92 1.45 -4.48 -6.17
C ASN A 92 1.41 -3.49 -7.35
N LYS A 93 1.02 -2.24 -7.10
CA LYS A 93 0.99 -1.19 -8.13
C LYS A 93 2.37 -0.90 -8.71
N TYR A 94 3.41 -0.86 -7.88
CA TYR A 94 4.79 -0.66 -8.32
C TYR A 94 5.30 -1.80 -9.20
N ARG A 95 4.91 -3.06 -8.92
CA ARG A 95 5.28 -4.23 -9.73
C ARG A 95 4.37 -4.44 -10.95
N MET A 96 3.21 -3.80 -10.97
CA MET A 96 2.20 -4.02 -11.98
C MET A 96 2.72 -3.67 -13.37
N LYS A 97 2.64 -4.64 -14.29
CA LYS A 97 2.93 -4.45 -15.72
C LYS A 97 1.63 -4.62 -16.49
N PRO A 98 0.94 -3.52 -16.83
CA PRO A 98 -0.34 -3.62 -17.52
C PRO A 98 -0.17 -4.24 -18.91
N SER A 99 -1.19 -4.97 -19.34
CA SER A 99 -1.28 -5.57 -20.67
C SER A 99 -2.69 -5.38 -21.21
N LEU A 100 -2.82 -5.35 -22.53
CA LEU A 100 -4.12 -5.23 -23.20
C LEU A 100 -4.76 -6.60 -23.50
N ASN A 101 -4.13 -7.70 -23.05
CA ASN A 101 -4.69 -9.04 -23.22
C ASN A 101 -5.85 -9.27 -22.24
N ARG A 102 -6.92 -9.91 -22.72
CA ARG A 102 -8.03 -10.44 -21.89
C ARG A 102 -7.54 -11.15 -20.63
N GLU A 103 -6.56 -12.04 -20.77
CA GLU A 103 -6.05 -12.85 -19.65
C GLU A 103 -5.43 -12.00 -18.52
N PHE A 104 -4.86 -10.83 -18.87
CA PHE A 104 -4.35 -9.90 -17.87
C PHE A 104 -5.48 -9.37 -16.99
N TYR A 105 -6.59 -8.92 -17.57
CA TYR A 105 -7.71 -8.38 -16.80
C TYR A 105 -8.39 -9.45 -15.94
N ILE A 106 -8.49 -10.69 -16.41
CA ILE A 106 -9.02 -11.81 -15.62
C ILE A 106 -8.15 -12.07 -14.38
N ARG A 107 -6.83 -12.17 -14.55
CA ARG A 107 -5.90 -12.35 -13.42
C ARG A 107 -5.90 -11.15 -12.49
N PHE A 108 -5.98 -9.96 -13.06
CA PHE A 108 -5.99 -8.72 -12.30
C PHE A 108 -7.23 -8.63 -11.40
N ALA A 109 -8.42 -8.98 -11.91
CA ALA A 109 -9.62 -9.07 -11.10
C ALA A 109 -9.51 -10.13 -9.98
N ALA A 110 -8.86 -11.27 -10.26
CA ALA A 110 -8.64 -12.33 -9.28
C ALA A 110 -7.74 -11.87 -8.11
N GLU A 111 -6.79 -10.96 -8.33
CA GLU A 111 -5.98 -10.37 -7.26
C GLU A 111 -6.82 -9.55 -6.25
N PHE A 112 -7.99 -9.06 -6.69
CA PHE A 112 -8.98 -8.38 -5.86
C PHE A 112 -10.11 -9.29 -5.37
N GLY A 113 -10.03 -10.60 -5.62
CA GLY A 113 -11.01 -11.59 -5.15
C GLY A 113 -12.21 -11.81 -6.08
N TYR A 114 -12.17 -11.32 -7.31
CA TYR A 114 -13.26 -11.48 -8.27
C TYR A 114 -12.91 -12.47 -9.37
N GLU A 115 -13.77 -13.45 -9.59
CA GLU A 115 -13.74 -14.31 -10.77
C GLU A 115 -14.59 -13.66 -11.87
N ILE A 116 -13.98 -13.38 -13.01
CA ILE A 116 -14.65 -12.76 -14.15
C ILE A 116 -14.42 -13.52 -15.45
N ASP A 117 -15.34 -13.35 -16.39
CA ASP A 117 -15.14 -13.67 -17.81
C ASP A 117 -15.29 -12.41 -18.67
N ILE A 118 -14.54 -12.32 -19.77
CA ILE A 118 -14.59 -11.15 -20.66
C ILE A 118 -14.83 -11.62 -22.09
N GLN A 119 -15.93 -11.19 -22.68
CA GLN A 119 -16.31 -11.53 -24.05
C GLN A 119 -16.61 -10.27 -24.88
N PRO A 120 -16.30 -10.25 -26.18
CA PRO A 120 -16.74 -9.14 -27.03
C PRO A 120 -18.28 -9.12 -27.10
N SER A 121 -18.86 -7.92 -27.16
CA SER A 121 -20.29 -7.78 -27.40
C SER A 121 -20.63 -8.21 -28.83
N PRO A 122 -21.74 -8.95 -29.04
CA PRO A 122 -22.21 -9.27 -30.39
C PRO A 122 -22.66 -8.02 -31.16
N GLU A 123 -22.98 -6.93 -30.46
CA GLU A 123 -23.49 -5.69 -31.06
C GLU A 123 -22.37 -4.75 -31.52
N SER A 124 -21.19 -4.82 -30.91
CA SER A 124 -20.09 -3.89 -31.19
C SER A 124 -18.73 -4.42 -30.71
N GLN A 125 -17.71 -4.33 -31.59
CA GLN A 125 -16.32 -4.67 -31.25
C GLN A 125 -15.68 -3.72 -30.21
N TRP A 126 -16.27 -2.55 -30.01
CA TRP A 126 -15.78 -1.53 -29.07
C TRP A 126 -16.28 -1.79 -27.65
N ILE A 127 -17.16 -2.77 -27.47
CA ILE A 127 -17.79 -3.12 -26.20
C ILE A 127 -17.33 -4.52 -25.80
N SER A 128 -16.86 -4.65 -24.57
CA SER A 128 -16.58 -5.93 -23.94
C SER A 128 -17.50 -6.13 -22.74
N ILE A 129 -18.11 -7.30 -22.68
CA ILE A 129 -18.98 -7.72 -21.59
C ILE A 129 -18.10 -8.43 -20.56
N VAL A 130 -18.08 -7.87 -19.36
CA VAL A 130 -17.38 -8.41 -18.19
C VAL A 130 -18.42 -9.10 -17.31
N THR A 131 -18.42 -10.42 -17.34
CA THR A 131 -19.32 -11.23 -16.51
C THR A 131 -18.64 -11.55 -15.19
N VAL A 132 -19.18 -11.03 -14.09
CA VAL A 132 -18.71 -11.29 -12.72
C VAL A 132 -19.42 -12.53 -12.19
N LYS A 133 -18.65 -13.58 -11.92
CA LYS A 133 -19.15 -14.89 -11.47
C LYS A 133 -19.21 -15.00 -9.95
N THR A 134 -18.29 -14.30 -9.26
CA THR A 134 -18.29 -14.18 -7.81
C THR A 134 -19.65 -13.65 -7.34
N ALA A 135 -20.17 -14.20 -6.24
CA ALA A 135 -21.39 -13.69 -5.64
C ALA A 135 -21.17 -12.27 -5.09
N VAL A 136 -21.97 -11.31 -5.55
CA VAL A 136 -21.86 -9.90 -5.12
C VAL A 136 -23.16 -9.49 -4.45
N GLY A 137 -23.04 -8.82 -3.29
CA GLY A 137 -24.14 -8.12 -2.65
C GLY A 137 -24.57 -6.92 -3.48
N TYR A 138 -25.84 -6.52 -3.35
CA TYR A 138 -26.28 -5.23 -3.83
C TYR A 138 -27.33 -4.65 -2.90
N ARG A 139 -27.40 -3.32 -2.88
CA ARG A 139 -28.51 -2.58 -2.28
C ARG A 139 -29.24 -1.75 -3.32
N HIS A 140 -30.50 -1.46 -3.04
CA HIS A 140 -31.29 -0.53 -3.83
C HIS A 140 -30.91 0.92 -3.49
N MET A 141 -31.04 1.80 -4.48
CA MET A 141 -31.07 3.25 -4.25
C MET A 141 -32.21 3.59 -3.28
N ASN A 142 -31.93 4.46 -2.31
CA ASN A 142 -32.93 4.99 -1.40
C ASN A 142 -33.04 6.53 -1.52
N VAL A 143 -33.96 7.13 -0.77
CA VAL A 143 -34.23 8.57 -0.83
C VAL A 143 -33.12 9.46 -0.27
N LEU A 144 -32.11 8.87 0.39
CA LEU A 144 -30.93 9.58 0.90
C LEU A 144 -29.79 9.60 -0.11
N ASP A 145 -29.86 8.80 -1.17
CA ASP A 145 -28.87 8.78 -2.25
C ASP A 145 -29.08 9.94 -3.24
N ASP A 146 -28.05 10.24 -4.04
CA ASP A 146 -28.11 11.27 -5.08
C ASP A 146 -28.96 10.80 -6.28
N ILE A 147 -29.55 11.73 -7.02
CA ILE A 147 -30.36 11.42 -8.21
C ILE A 147 -29.58 10.72 -9.32
N LEU A 148 -28.24 10.85 -9.33
CA LEU A 148 -27.35 10.18 -10.27
C LEU A 148 -26.88 8.80 -9.79
N THR A 149 -27.25 8.39 -8.58
CA THR A 149 -26.92 7.07 -8.05
C THR A 149 -27.69 5.99 -8.84
N PRO A 150 -27.02 4.90 -9.28
CA PRO A 150 -27.69 3.80 -9.95
C PRO A 150 -28.80 3.17 -9.10
N LEU A 151 -29.86 2.67 -9.74
CA LEU A 151 -30.98 1.99 -9.07
C LEU A 151 -30.54 0.79 -8.20
N ARG A 152 -29.43 0.14 -8.58
CA ARG A 152 -28.77 -0.92 -7.81
C ARG A 152 -27.30 -0.61 -7.68
N ILE A 153 -26.80 -0.67 -6.45
CA ILE A 153 -25.41 -0.41 -6.12
C ILE A 153 -24.82 -1.74 -5.66
N TYR A 154 -23.80 -2.20 -6.39
CA TYR A 154 -23.14 -3.47 -6.13
C TYR A 154 -21.87 -3.24 -5.30
N ASP A 155 -21.54 -4.20 -4.42
CA ASP A 155 -20.30 -4.19 -3.63
C ASP A 155 -19.04 -4.55 -4.44
N ALA A 156 -19.18 -4.59 -5.76
CA ALA A 156 -18.10 -4.70 -6.73
C ALA A 156 -17.69 -3.35 -7.33
N SER A 157 -18.10 -2.22 -6.75
CA SER A 157 -17.71 -0.88 -7.20
C SER A 157 -16.18 -0.69 -7.28
N ALA A 158 -15.42 -1.33 -6.39
CA ALA A 158 -13.96 -1.37 -6.44
C ALA A 158 -13.44 -2.06 -7.72
N LEU A 159 -14.02 -3.22 -8.09
CA LEU A 159 -13.67 -3.94 -9.31
C LEU A 159 -13.95 -3.10 -10.55
N GLU A 160 -15.13 -2.50 -10.64
CA GLU A 160 -15.51 -1.66 -11.77
C GLU A 160 -14.57 -0.46 -11.92
N CYS A 161 -14.24 0.21 -10.81
CA CYS A 161 -13.33 1.34 -10.84
C CYS A 161 -11.92 0.94 -11.31
N ILE A 162 -11.37 -0.16 -10.79
CA ILE A 162 -10.05 -0.65 -11.15
C ILE A 162 -10.00 -1.06 -12.62
N LEU A 163 -10.98 -1.84 -13.10
CA LEU A 163 -11.01 -2.24 -14.50
C LEU A 163 -11.20 -1.05 -15.44
N ASN A 164 -12.07 -0.10 -15.09
CA ASN A 164 -12.24 1.12 -15.89
C ASN A 164 -11.01 2.03 -15.90
N ARG A 165 -10.20 2.01 -14.85
CA ARG A 165 -8.93 2.75 -14.76
C ARG A 165 -7.88 2.21 -15.73
N TYR A 166 -7.83 0.90 -15.93
CA TYR A 166 -6.79 0.22 -16.69
C TYR A 166 -7.23 -0.33 -18.06
N LYS A 167 -8.52 -0.33 -18.36
CA LYS A 167 -9.03 -0.75 -19.67
C LYS A 167 -8.46 0.10 -20.81
N PRO A 168 -8.43 -0.42 -22.05
CA PRO A 168 -8.05 0.38 -23.21
C PRO A 168 -9.00 1.56 -23.38
N ALA A 169 -8.48 2.75 -23.71
CA ALA A 169 -9.28 3.96 -23.83
C ALA A 169 -10.45 3.86 -24.82
N TRP A 170 -10.29 3.04 -25.87
CA TRP A 170 -11.29 2.83 -26.91
C TRP A 170 -12.33 1.76 -26.58
N GLN A 171 -12.08 0.91 -25.58
CA GLN A 171 -13.02 -0.13 -25.17
C GLN A 171 -13.95 0.37 -24.06
N THR A 172 -15.22 0.00 -24.16
CA THR A 172 -16.22 0.16 -23.10
C THR A 172 -16.47 -1.18 -22.46
N PHE A 173 -16.37 -1.25 -21.12
CA PHE A 173 -16.70 -2.45 -20.35
C PHE A 173 -18.14 -2.34 -19.85
N LEU A 174 -18.93 -3.37 -20.10
CA LEU A 174 -20.27 -3.53 -19.53
C LEU A 174 -20.23 -4.68 -18.53
N TYR A 175 -20.68 -4.42 -17.30
CA TYR A 175 -20.62 -5.39 -16.22
C TYR A 175 -21.94 -6.16 -16.11
N LEU A 176 -21.85 -7.49 -16.08
CA LEU A 176 -22.97 -8.40 -15.84
C LEU A 176 -22.67 -9.19 -14.56
N TYR A 177 -23.59 -9.16 -13.61
CA TYR A 177 -23.47 -9.89 -12.36
C TYR A 177 -24.32 -11.17 -12.44
N GLU A 178 -23.69 -12.33 -12.62
CA GLU A 178 -24.41 -13.62 -12.72
C GLU A 178 -25.10 -13.99 -11.41
N ASN A 179 -24.38 -13.84 -10.30
CA ASN A 179 -24.85 -14.19 -8.96
C ASN A 179 -24.90 -12.93 -8.10
N SER A 180 -26.02 -12.22 -8.13
CA SER A 180 -26.25 -11.06 -7.25
C SER A 180 -27.36 -11.36 -6.25
N HIS A 181 -27.16 -10.93 -5.00
CA HIS A 181 -28.14 -11.09 -3.92
C HIS A 181 -28.36 -9.76 -3.21
N GLU A 182 -29.59 -9.50 -2.82
CA GLU A 182 -29.92 -8.29 -2.07
C GLU A 182 -29.35 -8.41 -0.66
N GLU A 183 -28.56 -7.42 -0.24
CA GLU A 183 -28.10 -7.33 1.14
C GLU A 183 -29.31 -7.05 2.03
N THR A 184 -29.59 -7.96 2.96
CA THR A 184 -30.64 -7.74 3.97
C THR A 184 -30.01 -6.99 5.13
N GLU A 185 -30.47 -5.76 5.39
CA GLU A 185 -30.09 -4.94 6.55
C GLU A 185 -30.24 -5.69 7.88
#